data_AF-A0A0V7ZEG1-F1
#
_entry.id   AF-A0A0V7ZEG1-F1
#
_cell.length_a   1.000
_cell.length_b   1.000
_cell.length_c   1.000
_cell.angle_alpha   90.00
_cell.angle_beta   90.00
_cell.angle_gamma   90.00
#
_symmetry.space_group_name_H-M   'P 1'
#
loop_
_entity.id
_entity.type
_entity.pdbx_description
1 polymer ?
#
loop_
_entity_poly.entity_id
_entity_poly.type
_entity_poly.pdbx_seq_one_letter_code
_entity_poly.pdbx_strand_id
1 'polypeptide(L)'
;MIKQVTDAFKTKDYRTAAKLIKKLLKESPEDPWVLFHLGQLYEVTEKYQEAEKVYRQLLRHTVGAKIVIAAREALQRLEKIREQKRKEAIAEATSKPDNTEQGVLVLEALSNEIKTQAAQKFAQIMQIDAYSARLLLPSRGWRLYRSGMVGELKFYGQQLLNATIPCFWAKLTDIQKIQVFQVNYFTQLDSKATVVCRDRENQLGSLSFDWSEVKQCVKGLLPVFEEVVDRDVRGKLERKTQTQDYFQFYDLHLPNRNCILRLYDNGYEYQQGINIAPQNSQNTIRINWNNLLTSLEKKLQKIQICSDFNTFAENILDRAELLNKIQPHINLIRREKTNWDAAFQLYSGLAFVKNSQ
;
A
#
# COMPACT_ATOMS: atom_id res chain seq x y z
N MET A 1 -30.72 38.69 24.33
CA MET A 1 -29.28 38.34 24.23
C MET A 1 -28.91 37.64 22.92
N ILE A 2 -29.69 36.69 22.40
CA ILE A 2 -29.37 36.01 21.12
C ILE A 2 -29.20 37.01 19.95
N LYS A 3 -30.08 38.01 19.82
CA LYS A 3 -29.93 39.08 18.81
C LYS A 3 -28.58 39.82 18.91
N GLN A 4 -28.11 40.09 20.13
CA GLN A 4 -26.82 40.75 20.37
C GLN A 4 -25.64 39.85 19.96
N VAL A 5 -25.77 38.54 20.13
CA VAL A 5 -24.79 37.57 19.60
C VAL A 5 -24.78 37.61 18.08
N THR A 6 -25.95 37.60 17.45
CA THR A 6 -26.07 37.69 15.98
C THR A 6 -25.45 38.98 15.43
N ASP A 7 -25.70 40.11 16.10
CA ASP A 7 -25.14 41.40 15.71
C ASP A 7 -23.61 41.44 15.90
N ALA A 8 -23.10 40.85 16.98
CA ALA A 8 -21.65 40.71 17.18
C ALA A 8 -20.97 39.84 16.10
N PHE A 9 -21.63 38.79 15.61
CA PHE A 9 -21.11 38.02 14.46
C PHE A 9 -21.12 38.85 13.16
N LYS A 10 -22.15 39.67 12.92
CA LYS A 10 -22.21 40.55 11.73
C LYS A 10 -21.10 41.60 11.75
N THR A 11 -20.75 42.14 12.92
CA THR A 11 -19.67 43.12 13.08
C THR A 11 -18.28 42.49 13.23
N LYS A 12 -18.18 41.15 13.15
CA LYS A 12 -16.96 40.37 13.40
C LYS A 12 -16.34 40.59 14.79
N ASP A 13 -17.12 41.06 15.77
CA ASP A 13 -16.69 41.17 17.16
C ASP A 13 -16.83 39.82 17.88
N TYR A 14 -15.92 38.92 17.57
CA TYR A 14 -15.92 37.56 18.12
C TYR A 14 -15.59 37.51 19.62
N ARG A 15 -14.92 38.55 20.17
CA ARG A 15 -14.63 38.64 21.61
C ARG A 15 -15.91 38.89 22.40
N THR A 16 -16.74 39.81 21.92
CA THR A 16 -18.03 40.09 22.55
C THR A 16 -19.01 38.93 22.34
N ALA A 17 -19.03 38.34 21.14
CA ALA A 17 -19.81 37.13 20.87
C ALA A 17 -19.46 35.99 21.85
N ALA A 18 -18.17 35.72 22.08
CA ALA A 18 -17.72 34.68 23.01
C ALA A 18 -18.17 34.94 24.46
N LYS A 19 -18.08 36.19 24.94
CA LYS A 19 -18.56 36.55 26.30
C LYS A 19 -20.06 36.34 26.45
N LEU A 20 -20.83 36.78 25.45
CA LEU A 20 -22.30 36.64 25.44
C LEU A 20 -22.72 35.16 25.36
N ILE A 21 -22.10 34.38 24.49
CA ILE A 21 -22.34 32.93 24.37
C ILE A 21 -22.01 32.22 25.69
N LYS A 22 -20.88 32.56 26.33
CA LYS A 22 -20.51 31.96 27.62
C LYS A 22 -21.53 32.25 28.72
N LYS A 23 -22.12 33.45 28.75
CA LYS A 23 -23.19 33.80 29.68
C LYS A 23 -24.47 33.01 29.37
N LEU A 24 -24.86 32.97 28.10
CA LEU A 24 -26.03 32.23 27.64
C LEU A 24 -25.93 30.72 27.90
N LEU A 25 -24.75 30.12 27.75
CA LEU A 25 -24.53 28.70 28.06
C LEU A 25 -24.70 28.38 29.55
N LYS A 26 -24.47 29.35 30.46
CA LYS A 26 -24.72 29.15 31.90
C LYS A 26 -26.21 29.25 32.23
N GLU A 27 -26.93 30.13 31.55
CA GLU A 27 -28.35 30.39 31.78
C GLU A 27 -29.24 29.34 31.09
N SER A 28 -28.84 28.88 29.91
CA SER A 28 -29.62 27.96 29.07
C SER A 28 -28.70 27.06 28.24
N PRO A 29 -28.07 26.04 28.86
CA PRO A 29 -27.08 25.17 28.20
C PRO A 29 -27.66 24.34 27.05
N GLU A 30 -28.97 24.09 27.04
CA GLU A 30 -29.65 23.27 26.02
C GLU A 30 -30.34 24.09 24.93
N ASP A 31 -30.27 25.43 24.95
CA ASP A 31 -30.88 26.26 23.91
C ASP A 31 -30.21 26.00 22.54
N PRO A 32 -30.97 25.49 21.53
CA PRO A 32 -30.45 25.20 20.20
C PRO A 32 -29.74 26.38 19.52
N TRP A 33 -30.20 27.61 19.72
CA TRP A 33 -29.60 28.79 19.11
C TRP A 33 -28.29 29.19 19.79
N VAL A 34 -28.20 29.00 21.11
CA VAL A 34 -26.96 29.23 21.87
C VAL A 34 -25.88 28.23 21.44
N LEU A 35 -26.25 26.95 21.32
CA LEU A 35 -25.38 25.90 20.81
C LEU A 35 -24.95 26.17 19.35
N PHE A 36 -25.84 26.64 18.48
CA PHE A 36 -25.49 26.98 17.11
C PHE A 36 -24.48 28.12 17.02
N HIS A 37 -24.66 29.18 17.81
CA HIS A 37 -23.71 30.28 17.89
C HIS A 37 -22.37 29.86 18.50
N LEU A 38 -22.36 28.90 19.43
CA LEU A 38 -21.11 28.26 19.90
C LEU A 38 -20.40 27.54 18.74
N GLY A 39 -21.13 26.79 17.92
CA GLY A 39 -20.60 26.18 16.70
C GLY A 39 -19.97 27.23 15.76
N GLN A 40 -20.66 28.36 15.53
CA GLN A 40 -20.16 29.43 14.66
C GLN A 40 -18.88 30.07 15.22
N LEU A 41 -18.80 30.22 16.55
CA LEU A 41 -17.59 30.70 17.21
C LEU A 41 -16.42 29.73 17.00
N TYR A 42 -16.67 28.42 17.05
CA TYR A 42 -15.67 27.41 16.73
C TYR A 42 -15.25 27.44 15.25
N GLU A 43 -16.16 27.70 14.31
CA GLU A 43 -15.80 27.87 12.89
C GLU A 43 -14.81 29.02 12.69
N VAL A 44 -15.14 30.19 13.23
CA VAL A 44 -14.33 31.42 13.07
C VAL A 44 -12.98 31.31 13.79
N THR A 45 -12.92 30.54 14.87
CA THR A 45 -11.66 30.29 15.60
C THR A 45 -10.89 29.09 15.08
N GLU A 46 -11.26 28.58 13.90
CA GLU A 46 -10.63 27.44 13.20
C GLU A 46 -10.66 26.10 13.98
N LYS A 47 -11.52 26.00 14.98
CA LYS A 47 -11.75 24.77 15.76
C LYS A 47 -12.79 23.89 15.08
N TYR A 48 -12.54 23.51 13.83
CA TYR A 48 -13.52 22.86 12.95
C TYR A 48 -14.05 21.51 13.47
N GLN A 49 -13.25 20.76 14.23
CA GLN A 49 -13.71 19.50 14.84
C GLN A 49 -14.74 19.74 15.95
N GLU A 50 -14.52 20.76 16.78
CA GLU A 50 -15.45 21.13 17.85
C GLU A 50 -16.73 21.75 17.27
N ALA A 51 -16.61 22.58 16.21
CA ALA A 51 -17.77 23.10 15.48
C ALA A 51 -18.66 21.97 14.94
N GLU A 52 -18.07 20.97 14.29
CA GLU A 52 -18.81 19.83 13.75
C GLU A 52 -19.52 19.02 14.84
N LYS A 53 -18.88 18.76 15.99
CA LYS A 53 -19.51 18.05 17.11
C LYS A 53 -20.78 18.77 17.57
N VAL A 54 -20.69 20.10 17.73
CA VAL A 54 -21.82 20.94 18.15
C VAL A 54 -22.96 20.90 17.13
N TYR A 55 -22.66 21.04 15.83
CA TYR A 55 -23.70 20.96 14.79
C TYR A 55 -24.33 19.58 14.66
N ARG A 56 -23.55 18.50 14.79
CA ARG A 56 -24.10 17.13 14.82
C ARG A 56 -24.98 16.89 16.05
N GLN A 57 -24.64 17.47 17.20
CA GLN A 57 -25.48 17.42 18.40
C GLN A 57 -26.82 18.11 18.15
N LEU A 58 -26.82 19.28 17.51
CA LEU A 58 -28.06 19.99 17.14
C LEU A 58 -28.96 19.14 16.26
N LEU A 59 -28.41 18.43 15.27
CA LEU A 59 -29.22 17.57 14.40
C LEU A 59 -29.84 16.35 15.11
N ARG A 60 -29.29 15.92 16.25
CA ARG A 60 -29.80 14.77 17.02
C ARG A 60 -30.86 15.14 18.03
N HIS A 61 -30.74 16.30 18.65
CA HIS A 61 -31.53 16.66 19.83
C HIS A 61 -32.55 17.79 19.59
N THR A 62 -32.63 18.34 18.37
CA THR A 62 -33.51 19.47 18.08
C THR A 62 -34.55 19.16 17.02
N VAL A 63 -35.78 19.61 17.25
CA VAL A 63 -36.94 19.39 16.35
C VAL A 63 -37.24 20.66 15.51
N GLY A 64 -36.58 21.78 15.79
CA GLY A 64 -36.82 23.05 15.11
C GLY A 64 -36.31 23.06 13.66
N ALA A 65 -37.21 23.15 12.68
CA ALA A 65 -36.86 23.10 11.25
C ALA A 65 -35.80 24.14 10.85
N LYS A 66 -35.91 25.39 11.33
CA LYS A 66 -34.95 26.46 11.00
C LYS A 66 -33.53 26.16 11.51
N ILE A 67 -33.40 25.64 12.73
CA ILE A 67 -32.09 25.36 13.31
C ILE A 67 -31.45 24.12 12.68
N VAL A 68 -32.26 23.12 12.33
CA VAL A 68 -31.80 21.93 11.61
C VAL A 68 -31.27 22.31 10.22
N ILE A 69 -31.97 23.18 9.48
CA ILE A 69 -31.48 23.69 8.19
C ILE A 69 -30.17 24.44 8.36
N ALA A 70 -30.09 25.37 9.32
CA ALA A 70 -28.87 26.16 9.57
C ALA A 70 -27.68 25.28 9.98
N ALA A 71 -27.90 24.24 10.80
CA ALA A 71 -26.87 23.29 11.20
C ALA A 71 -26.38 22.44 10.01
N ARG A 72 -27.26 22.02 9.09
CA ARG A 72 -26.87 21.33 7.86
C ARG A 72 -26.03 22.21 6.94
N GLU A 73 -26.44 23.45 6.73
CA GLU A 73 -25.67 24.42 5.93
C GLU A 73 -24.29 24.69 6.54
N ALA A 74 -24.21 24.78 7.87
CA ALA A 74 -22.93 24.92 8.57
C ALA A 74 -22.01 23.72 8.34
N LEU A 75 -22.53 22.49 8.48
CA LEU A 75 -21.77 21.28 8.18
C LEU A 75 -21.28 21.24 6.72
N GLN A 76 -22.12 21.64 5.76
CA GLN A 76 -21.71 21.73 4.34
C GLN A 76 -20.59 22.77 4.13
N ARG A 77 -20.63 23.91 4.82
CA ARG A 77 -19.54 24.90 4.75
C ARG A 77 -18.24 24.35 5.34
N LEU A 78 -18.32 23.68 6.49
CA LEU A 78 -17.17 23.04 7.13
C LEU A 78 -16.52 21.99 6.22
N GLU A 79 -17.35 21.20 5.54
CA GLU A 79 -16.88 20.21 4.56
C GLU A 79 -16.12 20.88 3.41
N LYS A 80 -16.68 21.94 2.81
CA LYS A 80 -16.02 22.71 1.75
C LYS A 80 -14.68 23.32 2.20
N ILE A 81 -14.63 23.90 3.40
CA ILE A 81 -13.38 24.46 3.95
C ILE A 81 -12.32 23.37 4.12
N ARG A 82 -12.70 22.20 4.64
CA ARG A 82 -11.77 21.07 4.80
C ARG A 82 -11.29 20.53 3.45
N GLU A 83 -12.18 20.42 2.48
CA GLU A 83 -11.83 19.99 1.12
C GLU A 83 -10.83 20.95 0.49
N GLN A 84 -11.05 22.26 0.63
CA GLN A 84 -10.15 23.28 0.11
C GLN A 84 -8.77 23.24 0.80
N LYS A 85 -8.73 23.21 2.14
CA LYS A 85 -7.48 23.09 2.90
C LYS A 85 -6.70 21.83 2.53
N ARG A 86 -7.40 20.73 2.27
CA ARG A 86 -6.79 19.48 1.79
C ARG A 86 -6.21 19.64 0.39
N LYS A 87 -6.94 20.24 -0.55
CA LYS A 87 -6.44 20.51 -1.90
C LYS A 87 -5.17 21.36 -1.88
N GLU A 88 -5.16 22.40 -1.04
CA GLU A 88 -3.99 23.26 -0.83
C GLU A 88 -2.81 22.47 -0.24
N ALA A 89 -3.04 21.66 0.80
CA ALA A 89 -1.99 20.83 1.39
C ALA A 89 -1.42 19.79 0.42
N ILE A 90 -2.26 19.21 -0.45
CA ILE A 90 -1.80 18.30 -1.51
C ILE A 90 -1.00 19.06 -2.57
N ALA A 91 -1.47 20.22 -3.01
CA ALA A 91 -0.75 21.05 -3.98
C ALA A 91 0.61 21.52 -3.44
N GLU A 92 0.69 21.87 -2.16
CA GLU A 92 1.94 22.17 -1.48
C GLU A 92 2.84 20.93 -1.42
N ALA A 93 2.29 19.77 -1.04
CA ALA A 93 3.02 18.51 -0.99
C ALA A 93 3.55 18.07 -2.37
N THR A 94 2.90 18.42 -3.48
CA THR A 94 3.33 18.09 -4.85
C THR A 94 4.10 19.21 -5.55
N SER A 95 4.35 20.35 -4.89
CA SER A 95 5.03 21.50 -5.49
C SER A 95 6.50 21.26 -5.85
N LYS A 96 7.17 20.35 -5.15
CA LYS A 96 8.59 20.03 -5.40
C LYS A 96 8.69 19.02 -6.57
N PRO A 97 9.64 19.20 -7.52
CA PRO A 97 9.80 18.27 -8.65
C PRO A 97 9.90 16.81 -8.24
N ASP A 98 10.66 16.51 -7.18
CA ASP A 98 10.85 15.18 -6.59
C ASP A 98 9.53 14.53 -6.11
N ASN A 99 8.53 15.35 -5.74
CA ASN A 99 7.23 14.91 -5.25
C ASN A 99 6.19 14.68 -6.36
N THR A 100 6.51 15.05 -7.60
CA THR A 100 5.65 14.82 -8.78
C THR A 100 5.87 13.45 -9.43
N GLU A 101 6.94 12.76 -9.04
CA GLU A 101 7.24 11.41 -9.51
C GLU A 101 6.11 10.43 -9.19
N GLN A 102 5.92 9.45 -10.08
CA GLN A 102 4.91 8.41 -9.89
C GLN A 102 5.35 7.44 -8.78
N GLY A 103 4.41 7.13 -7.89
CA GLY A 103 4.60 6.19 -6.80
C GLY A 103 3.35 5.38 -6.50
N VAL A 104 3.46 4.58 -5.45
CA VAL A 104 2.38 3.74 -4.93
C VAL A 104 2.28 3.89 -3.41
N LEU A 105 1.05 3.84 -2.90
CA LEU A 105 0.71 3.78 -1.48
C LEU A 105 0.22 2.37 -1.16
N VAL A 106 0.91 1.72 -0.23
CA VAL A 106 0.67 0.33 0.17
C VAL A 106 0.19 0.31 1.61
N LEU A 107 -0.92 -0.37 1.84
CA LEU A 107 -1.46 -0.63 3.18
C LEU A 107 -0.93 -1.96 3.69
N GLU A 108 -0.60 -2.00 4.97
CA GLU A 108 -0.14 -3.22 5.63
C GLU A 108 -1.27 -3.87 6.42
N ALA A 109 -1.10 -5.17 6.66
CA ALA A 109 -2.08 -5.97 7.39
C ALA A 109 -2.37 -5.41 8.78
N LEU A 110 -3.65 -5.39 9.13
CA LEU A 110 -4.15 -5.08 10.47
C LEU A 110 -4.78 -6.31 11.10
N SER A 111 -4.65 -6.46 12.42
CA SER A 111 -5.44 -7.44 13.16
C SER A 111 -6.93 -7.11 13.05
N ASN A 112 -7.77 -8.14 13.05
CA ASN A 112 -9.23 -7.95 12.92
C ASN A 112 -9.83 -7.12 14.08
N GLU A 113 -9.20 -7.13 15.25
CA GLU A 113 -9.58 -6.36 16.42
C GLU A 113 -9.49 -4.84 16.17
N ILE A 114 -8.37 -4.40 15.60
CA ILE A 114 -8.10 -2.96 15.36
C ILE A 114 -8.79 -2.48 14.08
N LYS A 115 -9.07 -3.40 13.15
CA LYS A 115 -9.59 -3.10 11.80
C LYS A 115 -10.89 -2.27 11.81
N THR A 116 -11.80 -2.50 12.77
CA THR A 116 -13.06 -1.76 12.83
C THR A 116 -12.83 -0.28 13.18
N GLN A 117 -11.96 0.01 14.14
CA GLN A 117 -11.62 1.38 14.52
C GLN A 117 -10.78 2.05 13.41
N ALA A 118 -9.83 1.31 12.83
CA ALA A 118 -9.03 1.77 11.71
C ALA A 118 -9.90 2.11 10.49
N ALA A 119 -10.95 1.34 10.20
CA ALA A 119 -11.85 1.59 9.08
C ALA A 119 -12.56 2.95 9.18
N GLN A 120 -12.97 3.37 10.39
CA GLN A 120 -13.59 4.69 10.60
C GLN A 120 -12.61 5.83 10.32
N LYS A 121 -11.37 5.73 10.82
CA LYS A 121 -10.33 6.73 10.55
C LYS A 121 -9.92 6.73 9.08
N PHE A 122 -9.76 5.55 8.48
CA PHE A 122 -9.44 5.39 7.06
C PHE A 122 -10.52 6.03 6.17
N ALA A 123 -11.79 5.76 6.47
CA ALA A 123 -12.94 6.36 5.78
C ALA A 123 -12.89 7.89 5.81
N GLN A 124 -12.58 8.48 6.96
CA GLN A 124 -12.45 9.93 7.10
C GLN A 124 -11.28 10.50 6.30
N ILE A 125 -10.10 9.86 6.37
CA ILE A 125 -8.90 10.30 5.64
C ILE A 125 -9.11 10.16 4.14
N MET A 126 -9.73 9.07 3.68
CA MET A 126 -9.91 8.77 2.27
C MET A 126 -11.21 9.30 1.68
N GLN A 127 -12.08 9.91 2.49
CA GLN A 127 -13.42 10.40 2.08
C GLN A 127 -14.25 9.33 1.38
N ILE A 128 -14.30 8.15 1.99
CA ILE A 128 -15.14 7.03 1.56
C ILE A 128 -16.03 6.58 2.72
N ASP A 129 -17.03 5.75 2.45
CA ASP A 129 -17.87 5.20 3.51
C ASP A 129 -17.12 4.15 4.35
N ALA A 130 -17.60 3.93 5.58
CA ALA A 130 -16.96 3.04 6.54
C ALA A 130 -16.98 1.55 6.12
N TYR A 131 -17.97 1.13 5.32
CA TYR A 131 -18.06 -0.25 4.85
C TYR A 131 -17.00 -0.49 3.78
N SER A 132 -16.91 0.37 2.76
CA SER A 132 -15.86 0.32 1.73
C SER A 132 -14.46 0.41 2.35
N ALA A 133 -14.26 1.32 3.32
CA ALA A 133 -13.00 1.44 4.06
C ALA A 133 -12.59 0.12 4.73
N ARG A 134 -13.53 -0.57 5.37
CA ARG A 134 -13.27 -1.86 6.02
C ARG A 134 -12.86 -2.94 5.02
N LEU A 135 -13.42 -2.95 3.82
CA LEU A 135 -13.07 -3.90 2.76
C LEU A 135 -11.70 -3.62 2.14
N LEU A 136 -11.27 -2.36 2.12
CA LEU A 136 -10.00 -1.93 1.54
C LEU A 136 -8.81 -2.21 2.48
N LEU A 137 -9.00 -2.15 3.79
CA LEU A 137 -7.95 -2.49 4.75
C LEU A 137 -7.62 -3.99 4.69
N PRO A 138 -6.35 -4.39 4.47
CA PRO A 138 -5.97 -5.81 4.44
C PRO A 138 -5.93 -6.39 5.86
N SER A 139 -6.35 -7.65 6.00
CA SER A 139 -6.13 -8.42 7.24
C SER A 139 -4.86 -9.29 7.18
N ARG A 140 -4.27 -9.44 5.98
CA ARG A 140 -3.05 -10.21 5.71
C ARG A 140 -2.30 -9.59 4.53
N GLY A 141 -0.98 -9.70 4.55
CA GLY A 141 -0.10 -9.20 3.51
C GLY A 141 -0.24 -7.70 3.23
N TRP A 142 0.32 -7.30 2.10
CA TRP A 142 0.23 -5.94 1.60
C TRP A 142 -0.90 -5.78 0.60
N ARG A 143 -1.50 -4.59 0.60
CA ARG A 143 -2.43 -4.19 -0.44
C ARG A 143 -1.99 -2.87 -1.05
N LEU A 144 -1.76 -2.86 -2.36
CA LEU A 144 -1.59 -1.61 -3.09
C LEU A 144 -2.93 -0.89 -3.13
N TYR A 145 -3.02 0.23 -2.44
CA TYR A 145 -4.25 0.99 -2.35
C TYR A 145 -4.35 1.96 -3.54
N ARG A 146 -3.33 2.80 -3.73
CA ARG A 146 -3.35 3.90 -4.69
C ARG A 146 -2.01 4.06 -5.40
N SER A 147 -2.07 4.53 -6.64
CA SER A 147 -0.92 5.01 -7.41
C SER A 147 -1.15 6.47 -7.81
N GLY A 148 -0.09 7.26 -7.95
CA GLY A 148 -0.18 8.68 -8.28
C GLY A 148 1.11 9.43 -7.97
N MET A 149 1.03 10.75 -7.86
CA MET A 149 2.17 11.59 -7.47
C MET A 149 2.61 11.27 -6.04
N VAL A 150 3.90 11.00 -5.83
CA VAL A 150 4.41 10.54 -4.53
C VAL A 150 4.19 11.57 -3.40
N GLY A 151 4.14 12.86 -3.72
CA GLY A 151 3.80 13.92 -2.74
C GLY A 151 2.38 13.76 -2.17
N GLU A 152 1.39 13.49 -3.02
CA GLU A 152 0.02 13.21 -2.59
C GLU A 152 -0.04 11.92 -1.74
N LEU A 153 0.66 10.88 -2.19
CA LEU A 153 0.71 9.59 -1.48
C LEU A 153 1.37 9.71 -0.10
N LYS A 154 2.44 10.51 0.00
CA LYS A 154 3.12 10.85 1.25
C LYS A 154 2.20 11.60 2.19
N PHE A 155 1.45 12.59 1.69
CA PHE A 155 0.47 13.33 2.48
C PHE A 155 -0.59 12.39 3.10
N TYR A 156 -1.14 11.45 2.33
CA TYR A 156 -2.07 10.46 2.88
C TYR A 156 -1.38 9.47 3.81
N GLY A 157 -0.21 8.96 3.45
CA GLY A 157 0.54 8.02 4.26
C GLY A 157 0.84 8.57 5.65
N GLN A 158 1.25 9.84 5.75
CA GLN A 158 1.47 10.50 7.04
C GLN A 158 0.18 10.59 7.88
N GLN A 159 -0.96 10.93 7.28
CA GLN A 159 -2.24 10.94 7.99
C GLN A 159 -2.66 9.55 8.47
N LEU A 160 -2.46 8.53 7.65
CA LEU A 160 -2.74 7.14 8.00
C LEU A 160 -1.86 6.67 9.16
N LEU A 161 -0.56 6.95 9.12
CA LEU A 161 0.37 6.62 10.20
C LEU A 161 -0.01 7.32 11.51
N ASN A 162 -0.34 8.61 11.47
CA ASN A 162 -0.85 9.36 12.63
C ASN A 162 -2.17 8.78 13.17
N ALA A 163 -2.97 8.18 12.30
CA ALA A 163 -4.20 7.47 12.64
C ALA A 163 -3.97 6.02 13.09
N THR A 164 -2.72 5.59 13.28
CA THR A 164 -2.29 4.22 13.63
C THR A 164 -2.70 3.17 12.61
N ILE A 165 -2.68 3.54 11.32
CA ILE A 165 -2.93 2.65 10.18
C ILE A 165 -1.58 2.42 9.47
N PRO A 166 -1.01 1.21 9.55
CA PRO A 166 0.31 0.93 9.00
C PRO A 166 0.26 0.97 7.47
N CYS A 167 1.14 1.78 6.90
CA CYS A 167 1.28 1.94 5.46
C CYS A 167 2.66 2.50 5.13
N PHE A 168 3.04 2.38 3.87
CA PHE A 168 4.22 3.01 3.33
C PHE A 168 3.97 3.44 1.88
N TRP A 169 4.82 4.32 1.36
CA TRP A 169 4.78 4.75 -0.03
C TRP A 169 6.18 4.64 -0.64
N ALA A 170 6.22 4.37 -1.94
CA ALA A 170 7.46 4.24 -2.67
C ALA A 170 7.32 4.86 -4.06
N LYS A 171 8.40 5.45 -4.57
CA LYS A 171 8.48 5.89 -5.96
C LYS A 171 8.71 4.67 -6.86
N LEU A 172 8.07 4.67 -8.02
CA LEU A 172 8.32 3.63 -9.04
C LEU A 172 9.73 3.74 -9.61
N THR A 173 10.29 4.96 -9.67
CA THR A 173 11.65 5.22 -10.16
C THR A 173 12.71 4.62 -9.25
N ASP A 174 12.50 4.62 -7.93
CA ASP A 174 13.43 3.98 -6.99
C ASP A 174 13.43 2.47 -7.18
N ILE A 175 12.27 1.86 -7.45
CA ILE A 175 12.16 0.43 -7.80
C ILE A 175 12.84 0.13 -9.14
N GLN A 176 12.68 1.00 -10.14
CA GLN A 176 13.30 0.83 -11.47
C GLN A 176 14.83 0.96 -11.46
N LYS A 177 15.41 1.65 -10.47
CA LYS A 177 16.86 1.77 -10.31
C LYS A 177 17.51 0.52 -9.71
N ILE A 178 16.74 -0.40 -9.14
CA ILE A 178 17.27 -1.62 -8.53
C ILE A 178 17.82 -2.53 -9.64
N GLN A 179 19.06 -2.95 -9.49
CA GLN A 179 19.66 -3.92 -10.41
C GLN A 179 19.16 -5.32 -10.08
N VAL A 180 18.48 -5.98 -11.02
CA VAL A 180 18.02 -7.36 -10.85
C VAL A 180 18.93 -8.28 -11.67
N PHE A 181 19.57 -9.23 -10.99
CA PHE A 181 20.38 -10.26 -11.62
C PHE A 181 19.68 -11.61 -11.52
N GLN A 182 19.43 -12.25 -12.64
CA GLN A 182 18.89 -13.61 -12.67
C GLN A 182 20.01 -14.60 -12.40
N VAL A 183 19.92 -15.34 -11.30
CA VAL A 183 20.93 -16.33 -10.92
C VAL A 183 20.72 -17.61 -11.72
N ASN A 184 21.76 -18.07 -12.39
CA ASN A 184 21.79 -19.35 -13.06
C ASN A 184 22.19 -20.46 -12.08
N TYR A 185 23.26 -20.27 -11.31
CA TYR A 185 23.72 -21.21 -10.28
C TYR A 185 24.70 -20.58 -9.30
N PHE A 186 24.88 -21.21 -8.13
CA PHE A 186 25.96 -20.88 -7.18
C PHE A 186 27.23 -21.67 -7.51
N THR A 187 28.38 -21.01 -7.46
CA THR A 187 29.71 -21.66 -7.51
C THR A 187 30.31 -21.83 -6.12
N GLN A 188 29.84 -21.08 -5.12
CA GLN A 188 30.27 -21.18 -3.72
C GLN A 188 29.11 -20.81 -2.79
N LEU A 189 28.94 -21.54 -1.67
CA LEU A 189 27.90 -21.28 -0.63
C LEU A 189 28.44 -21.31 0.81
N ASP A 190 29.76 -21.44 1.02
CA ASP A 190 30.34 -21.68 2.35
C ASP A 190 30.32 -20.41 3.24
N SER A 191 31.48 -19.78 3.45
CA SER A 191 31.59 -18.53 4.21
C SER A 191 31.11 -17.35 3.38
N LYS A 192 31.42 -17.35 2.07
CA LYS A 192 30.93 -16.40 1.07
C LYS A 192 30.11 -17.12 0.01
N ALA A 193 29.21 -16.39 -0.61
CA ALA A 193 28.44 -16.85 -1.74
C ALA A 193 29.02 -16.26 -3.03
N THR A 194 29.12 -17.08 -4.07
CA THR A 194 29.41 -16.61 -5.44
C THR A 194 28.36 -17.19 -6.37
N VAL A 195 27.73 -16.32 -7.15
CA VAL A 195 26.73 -16.69 -8.16
C VAL A 195 27.26 -16.45 -9.56
N VAL A 196 26.84 -17.28 -10.50
CA VAL A 196 26.83 -16.97 -11.92
C VAL A 196 25.44 -16.49 -12.27
N CYS A 197 25.33 -15.31 -12.86
CA CYS A 197 24.06 -14.63 -13.07
C CYS A 197 24.06 -13.83 -14.37
N ARG A 198 22.86 -13.45 -14.80
CA ARG A 198 22.63 -12.62 -15.97
C ARG A 198 22.04 -11.27 -15.57
N ASP A 199 22.48 -10.22 -16.24
CA ASP A 199 21.92 -8.89 -16.06
C ASP A 199 20.65 -8.68 -16.91
N ARG A 200 20.15 -7.44 -16.93
CA ARG A 200 18.97 -7.04 -17.71
C ARG A 200 19.16 -7.13 -19.23
N GLU A 201 20.40 -7.09 -19.71
CA GLU A 201 20.77 -7.23 -21.12
C GLU A 201 21.09 -8.70 -21.46
N ASN A 202 20.82 -9.61 -20.53
CA ASN A 202 21.07 -11.05 -20.62
C ASN A 202 22.56 -11.42 -20.72
N GLN A 203 23.45 -10.50 -20.31
CA GLN A 203 24.90 -10.71 -20.29
C GLN A 203 25.28 -11.57 -19.09
N LEU A 204 26.10 -12.58 -19.32
CA LEU A 204 26.57 -13.49 -18.28
C LEU A 204 27.69 -12.85 -17.46
N GLY A 205 27.61 -12.96 -16.14
CA GLY A 205 28.61 -12.48 -15.21
C GLY A 205 28.64 -13.29 -13.92
N SER A 206 29.45 -12.86 -12.97
CA SER A 206 29.53 -13.44 -11.64
C SER A 206 29.57 -12.38 -10.56
N LEU A 207 28.95 -12.67 -9.42
CA LEU A 207 28.90 -11.77 -8.26
C LEU A 207 29.19 -12.56 -6.98
N SER A 208 30.17 -12.09 -6.22
CA SER A 208 30.51 -12.63 -4.89
C SER A 208 30.04 -11.69 -3.78
N PHE A 209 29.48 -12.25 -2.71
CA PHE A 209 28.96 -11.50 -1.57
C PHE A 209 29.08 -12.28 -0.25
N ASP A 210 29.10 -11.54 0.85
CA ASP A 210 29.03 -12.07 2.21
C ASP A 210 27.55 -12.25 2.61
N TRP A 211 27.21 -13.34 3.30
CA TRP A 211 25.81 -13.62 3.71
C TRP A 211 25.19 -12.52 4.58
N SER A 212 26.02 -11.77 5.30
CA SER A 212 25.61 -10.61 6.11
C SER A 212 25.12 -9.41 5.28
N GLU A 213 25.42 -9.38 3.98
CA GLU A 213 24.92 -8.37 3.04
C GLU A 213 23.45 -8.61 2.67
N VAL A 214 22.96 -9.84 2.77
CA VAL A 214 21.55 -10.16 2.55
C VAL A 214 20.74 -9.62 3.74
N LYS A 215 19.85 -8.66 3.50
CA LYS A 215 19.01 -8.07 4.54
C LYS A 215 17.58 -8.58 4.56
N GLN A 216 17.15 -9.18 3.45
CA GLN A 216 15.79 -9.66 3.28
C GLN A 216 15.73 -10.69 2.17
N CYS A 217 14.74 -11.58 2.27
CA CYS A 217 14.38 -12.49 1.20
C CYS A 217 12.92 -12.30 0.80
N VAL A 218 12.61 -12.50 -0.47
CA VAL A 218 11.23 -12.47 -0.99
C VAL A 218 10.92 -13.78 -1.69
N LYS A 219 9.76 -14.38 -1.36
CA LYS A 219 9.25 -15.59 -2.01
C LYS A 219 8.01 -15.25 -2.83
N GLY A 220 7.84 -15.93 -3.96
CA GLY A 220 6.63 -15.83 -4.77
C GLY A 220 6.34 -17.09 -5.56
N LEU A 221 5.05 -17.38 -5.77
CA LEU A 221 4.57 -18.41 -6.67
C LEU A 221 3.90 -17.74 -7.86
N LEU A 222 4.44 -17.94 -9.05
CA LEU A 222 3.92 -17.33 -10.27
C LEU A 222 3.27 -18.41 -11.15
N PRO A 223 1.97 -18.28 -11.48
CA PRO A 223 1.25 -19.30 -12.23
C PRO A 223 1.76 -19.44 -13.65
N VAL A 224 1.69 -20.66 -14.18
CA VAL A 224 1.93 -21.02 -15.57
C VAL A 224 0.58 -21.27 -16.23
N PHE A 225 0.26 -20.48 -17.24
CA PHE A 225 -1.00 -20.55 -17.96
C PHE A 225 -0.86 -21.35 -19.24
N GLU A 226 -1.90 -22.13 -19.57
CA GLU A 226 -2.05 -22.81 -20.86
C GLU A 226 -3.51 -22.72 -21.33
N GLU A 227 -3.72 -22.57 -22.65
CA GLU A 227 -5.03 -22.74 -23.27
C GLU A 227 -5.41 -24.23 -23.28
N VAL A 228 -6.49 -24.57 -22.58
CA VAL A 228 -7.10 -25.89 -22.64
C VAL A 228 -8.42 -25.83 -23.40
N VAL A 229 -8.70 -26.88 -24.17
CA VAL A 229 -10.01 -27.08 -24.79
C VAL A 229 -10.87 -27.88 -23.82
N ASP A 230 -11.95 -27.27 -23.34
CA ASP A 230 -12.95 -27.91 -22.49
C ASP A 230 -14.30 -27.96 -23.22
N ARG A 231 -15.30 -28.61 -22.62
CA ARG A 231 -16.69 -28.58 -23.10
C ARG A 231 -17.54 -27.77 -22.12
N ASP A 232 -18.27 -26.79 -22.64
CA ASP A 232 -19.24 -26.02 -21.85
C ASP A 232 -20.39 -26.92 -21.34
N VAL A 233 -21.26 -26.36 -20.50
CA VAL A 233 -22.42 -27.07 -19.92
C VAL A 233 -23.38 -27.62 -21.01
N ARG A 234 -23.27 -27.15 -22.26
CA ARG A 234 -24.05 -27.59 -23.42
C ARG A 234 -23.28 -28.53 -24.36
N GLY A 235 -22.07 -28.94 -23.98
CA GLY A 235 -21.21 -29.87 -24.73
C GLY A 235 -20.44 -29.24 -25.89
N LYS A 236 -20.45 -27.90 -26.03
CA LYS A 236 -19.70 -27.19 -27.08
C LYS A 236 -18.26 -26.99 -26.63
N LEU A 237 -17.31 -27.18 -27.54
CA LEU A 237 -15.90 -26.91 -27.27
C LEU A 237 -15.69 -25.43 -26.95
N GLU A 238 -15.15 -25.15 -25.76
CA GLU A 238 -14.71 -23.84 -25.31
C GLU A 238 -13.20 -23.87 -25.05
N ARG A 239 -12.50 -22.80 -25.44
CA ARG A 239 -11.10 -22.61 -25.04
C ARG A 239 -11.08 -21.75 -23.79
N LYS A 240 -10.41 -22.22 -22.75
CA LYS A 240 -10.21 -21.46 -21.52
C LYS A 240 -8.75 -21.53 -21.09
N THR A 241 -8.26 -20.42 -20.56
CA THR A 241 -6.93 -20.38 -19.93
C THR A 241 -7.03 -21.04 -18.56
N GLN A 242 -6.15 -22.00 -18.29
CA GLN A 242 -6.07 -22.69 -17.00
C GLN A 242 -4.65 -22.61 -16.44
N THR A 243 -4.53 -22.44 -15.12
CA THR A 243 -3.25 -22.58 -14.42
C THR A 243 -2.85 -24.06 -14.40
N GLN A 244 -1.73 -24.39 -15.01
CA GLN A 244 -1.20 -25.76 -15.04
C GLN A 244 -0.20 -26.04 -13.93
N ASP A 245 0.67 -25.07 -13.65
CA ASP A 245 1.74 -25.22 -12.67
C ASP A 245 2.14 -23.85 -12.09
N TYR A 246 3.14 -23.80 -11.24
CA TYR A 246 3.71 -22.59 -10.66
C TYR A 246 5.23 -22.61 -10.71
N PHE A 247 5.81 -21.51 -11.15
CA PHE A 247 7.23 -21.24 -10.93
C PHE A 247 7.43 -20.69 -9.51
N GLN A 248 8.42 -21.22 -8.81
CA GLN A 248 8.81 -20.74 -7.50
C GLN A 248 9.97 -19.76 -7.61
N PHE A 249 9.77 -18.56 -7.09
CA PHE A 249 10.78 -17.50 -7.06
C PHE A 249 11.30 -17.28 -5.64
N TYR A 250 12.58 -16.97 -5.56
CA TYR A 250 13.28 -16.60 -4.34
C TYR A 250 14.28 -15.48 -4.64
N ASP A 251 14.01 -14.28 -4.14
CA ASP A 251 14.86 -13.11 -4.30
C ASP A 251 15.70 -12.90 -3.03
N LEU A 252 17.02 -12.72 -3.20
CA LEU A 252 17.93 -12.25 -2.15
C LEU A 252 18.15 -10.74 -2.33
N HIS A 253 17.91 -9.94 -1.30
CA HIS A 253 18.07 -8.49 -1.36
C HIS A 253 19.41 -8.06 -0.76
N LEU A 254 20.23 -7.39 -1.58
CA LEU A 254 21.52 -6.79 -1.18
C LEU A 254 21.40 -5.26 -1.26
N PRO A 255 20.78 -4.58 -0.28
CA PRO A 255 20.48 -3.15 -0.34
C PRO A 255 21.72 -2.27 -0.48
N ASN A 256 22.83 -2.61 0.18
CA ASN A 256 24.09 -1.85 0.08
C ASN A 256 24.69 -1.86 -1.33
N ARG A 257 24.32 -2.84 -2.17
CA ARG A 257 24.73 -2.93 -3.58
C ARG A 257 23.63 -2.50 -4.54
N ASN A 258 22.49 -2.04 -4.02
CA ASN A 258 21.29 -1.70 -4.77
C ASN A 258 20.85 -2.80 -5.76
N CYS A 259 20.97 -4.08 -5.37
CA CYS A 259 20.66 -5.19 -6.25
C CYS A 259 19.87 -6.34 -5.61
N ILE A 260 19.15 -7.04 -6.47
CA ILE A 260 18.38 -8.25 -6.16
C ILE A 260 18.98 -9.41 -6.94
N LEU A 261 19.32 -10.50 -6.25
CA LEU A 261 19.65 -11.76 -6.88
C LEU A 261 18.36 -12.60 -6.95
N ARG A 262 17.84 -12.78 -8.15
CA ARG A 262 16.58 -13.48 -8.41
C ARG A 262 16.84 -14.92 -8.82
N LEU A 263 16.32 -15.85 -8.03
CA LEU A 263 16.33 -17.27 -8.32
C LEU A 263 14.92 -17.74 -8.67
N TYR A 264 14.81 -18.69 -9.60
CA TYR A 264 13.59 -19.47 -9.75
C TYR A 264 13.91 -20.92 -10.13
N ASP A 265 13.02 -21.83 -9.76
CA ASP A 265 13.22 -23.27 -9.87
C ASP A 265 13.61 -23.73 -11.28
N ASN A 266 12.80 -23.43 -12.29
CA ASN A 266 13.05 -23.91 -13.66
C ASN A 266 14.21 -23.21 -14.38
N GLY A 267 14.70 -22.09 -13.84
CA GLY A 267 15.83 -21.34 -14.41
C GLY A 267 17.17 -21.68 -13.78
N TYR A 268 17.15 -22.41 -12.66
CA TYR A 268 18.36 -22.77 -11.95
C TYR A 268 19.03 -23.99 -12.58
N GLU A 269 20.32 -23.88 -12.87
CA GLU A 269 21.12 -24.93 -13.50
C GLU A 269 21.67 -25.90 -12.43
N TYR A 270 20.83 -26.84 -11.97
CA TYR A 270 21.18 -27.76 -10.88
C TYR A 270 22.36 -28.71 -11.14
N GLN A 271 22.73 -28.90 -12.41
CA GLN A 271 23.87 -29.74 -12.80
C GLN A 271 25.19 -28.94 -12.81
N GLN A 272 25.11 -27.61 -12.67
CA GLN A 272 26.25 -26.70 -12.68
C GLN A 272 26.52 -26.15 -11.27
N GLY A 273 27.77 -25.80 -11.03
CA GLY A 273 28.19 -25.20 -9.77
C GLY A 273 28.27 -26.20 -8.63
N ILE A 274 27.77 -25.80 -7.45
CA ILE A 274 27.90 -26.60 -6.22
C ILE A 274 26.91 -27.77 -6.16
N ASN A 275 27.34 -28.85 -5.51
CA ASN A 275 26.52 -30.03 -5.33
C ASN A 275 25.73 -29.93 -4.00
N ILE A 276 24.46 -29.50 -4.09
CA ILE A 276 23.61 -29.25 -2.92
C ILE A 276 22.89 -30.51 -2.43
N ALA A 277 22.70 -31.48 -3.32
CA ALA A 277 22.03 -32.75 -3.05
C ALA A 277 22.84 -33.89 -3.65
N PRO A 278 22.78 -35.12 -3.12
CA PRO A 278 23.39 -36.28 -3.77
C PRO A 278 22.80 -36.39 -5.20
N GLN A 279 23.70 -36.50 -6.19
CA GLN A 279 23.33 -36.65 -7.60
C GLN A 279 22.74 -38.05 -7.84
N ASN A 280 21.49 -38.23 -7.44
CA ASN A 280 20.69 -39.38 -7.82
C ASN A 280 20.01 -39.07 -9.16
N SER A 281 20.02 -40.04 -10.08
CA SER A 281 19.43 -39.93 -11.42
C SER A 281 17.91 -39.68 -11.45
N GLN A 282 17.25 -39.69 -10.28
CA GLN A 282 15.80 -39.54 -10.13
C GLN A 282 15.36 -38.20 -9.51
N ASN A 283 16.27 -37.27 -9.22
CA ASN A 283 15.88 -36.00 -8.60
C ASN A 283 15.07 -35.12 -9.56
N THR A 284 13.87 -34.73 -9.16
CA THR A 284 13.03 -33.75 -9.89
C THR A 284 13.50 -32.31 -9.62
N ILE A 285 13.10 -31.36 -10.47
CA ILE A 285 13.32 -29.92 -10.26
C ILE A 285 12.84 -29.50 -8.86
N ARG A 286 11.66 -29.97 -8.45
CA ARG A 286 11.08 -29.69 -7.14
C ARG A 286 11.96 -30.16 -5.98
N ILE A 287 12.53 -31.37 -6.07
CA ILE A 287 13.42 -31.92 -5.05
C ILE A 287 14.70 -31.07 -4.96
N ASN A 288 15.32 -30.77 -6.12
CA ASN A 288 16.54 -29.98 -6.15
C ASN A 288 16.33 -28.54 -5.64
N TRP A 289 15.20 -27.90 -6.01
CA TRP A 289 14.82 -26.59 -5.50
C TRP A 289 14.65 -26.59 -3.99
N ASN A 290 13.98 -27.59 -3.41
CA ASN A 290 13.79 -27.70 -1.96
C ASN A 290 15.12 -27.86 -1.22
N ASN A 291 16.04 -28.64 -1.78
CA ASN A 291 17.38 -28.82 -1.20
C ASN A 291 18.20 -27.51 -1.26
N LEU A 292 18.12 -26.77 -2.37
CA LEU A 292 18.69 -25.42 -2.50
C LEU A 292 18.11 -24.47 -1.44
N LEU A 293 16.78 -24.33 -1.37
CA LEU A 293 16.13 -23.43 -0.41
C LEU A 293 16.46 -23.80 1.03
N THR A 294 16.46 -25.08 1.38
CA THR A 294 16.83 -25.54 2.72
C THR A 294 18.27 -25.14 3.06
N SER A 295 19.18 -25.19 2.09
CA SER A 295 20.58 -24.81 2.28
C SER A 295 20.75 -23.29 2.43
N LEU A 296 20.02 -22.51 1.63
CA LEU A 296 19.99 -21.04 1.75
C LEU A 296 19.38 -20.60 3.08
N GLU A 297 18.24 -21.15 3.48
CA GLU A 297 17.56 -20.80 4.73
C GLU A 297 18.41 -21.12 5.96
N LYS A 298 19.22 -22.19 5.93
CA LYS A 298 20.22 -22.46 6.98
C LYS A 298 21.26 -21.34 7.11
N LYS A 299 21.66 -20.71 6.02
CA LYS A 299 22.59 -19.55 6.02
C LYS A 299 21.89 -18.27 6.48
N LEU A 300 20.58 -18.18 6.31
CA LEU A 300 19.77 -16.96 6.45
C LEU A 300 18.81 -16.99 7.66
N GLN A 301 19.04 -17.84 8.66
CA GLN A 301 18.09 -18.14 9.77
C GLN A 301 17.54 -16.95 10.56
N LYS A 302 18.14 -15.76 10.45
CA LYS A 302 17.72 -14.53 11.17
C LYS A 302 17.17 -13.44 10.25
N ILE A 303 17.03 -13.72 8.95
CA ILE A 303 16.62 -12.73 7.95
C ILE A 303 15.11 -12.80 7.74
N GLN A 304 14.50 -11.63 7.60
CA GLN A 304 13.08 -11.52 7.30
C GLN A 304 12.77 -12.09 5.92
N ILE A 305 11.76 -12.96 5.86
CA ILE A 305 11.24 -13.54 4.61
C ILE A 305 9.85 -12.95 4.34
N CYS A 306 9.71 -12.25 3.22
CA CYS A 306 8.43 -11.75 2.72
C CYS A 306 7.81 -12.77 1.75
N SER A 307 6.73 -13.41 2.14
CA SER A 307 6.09 -14.49 1.37
C SER A 307 4.63 -14.22 0.97
N ASP A 308 4.09 -13.04 1.26
CA ASP A 308 2.70 -12.69 0.97
C ASP A 308 2.44 -12.25 -0.49
N PHE A 309 3.33 -12.63 -1.42
CA PHE A 309 3.26 -12.20 -2.82
C PHE A 309 1.92 -12.54 -3.47
N ASN A 310 1.43 -13.78 -3.32
CA ASN A 310 0.21 -14.22 -4.00
C ASN A 310 -1.01 -13.37 -3.60
N THR A 311 -1.18 -13.14 -2.29
CA THR A 311 -2.22 -12.24 -1.77
C THR A 311 -2.07 -10.82 -2.33
N PHE A 312 -0.84 -10.31 -2.41
CA PHE A 312 -0.58 -9.00 -2.98
C PHE A 312 -0.92 -8.94 -4.48
N ALA A 313 -0.51 -9.95 -5.25
CA ALA A 313 -0.71 -10.05 -6.69
C ALA A 313 -2.20 -10.07 -7.05
N GLU A 314 -2.99 -10.92 -6.39
CA GLU A 314 -4.45 -11.01 -6.60
C GLU A 314 -5.18 -9.67 -6.51
N ASN A 315 -4.65 -8.72 -5.73
CA ASN A 315 -5.24 -7.39 -5.54
C ASN A 315 -4.78 -6.34 -6.57
N ILE A 316 -3.87 -6.68 -7.49
CA ILE A 316 -3.29 -5.70 -8.44
C ILE A 316 -3.23 -6.17 -9.89
N LEU A 317 -3.52 -7.44 -10.19
CA LEU A 317 -3.41 -8.00 -11.54
C LEU A 317 -4.31 -7.30 -12.56
N ASP A 318 -5.41 -6.70 -12.12
CA ASP A 318 -6.33 -5.89 -12.90
C ASP A 318 -5.81 -4.47 -13.19
N ARG A 319 -4.76 -4.01 -12.50
CA ARG A 319 -4.13 -2.68 -12.69
C ARG A 319 -3.06 -2.70 -13.80
N ALA A 320 -3.46 -3.11 -15.01
CA ALA A 320 -2.56 -3.28 -16.14
C ALA A 320 -1.76 -2.00 -16.49
N GLU A 321 -2.36 -0.81 -16.37
CA GLU A 321 -1.69 0.47 -16.64
C GLU A 321 -0.49 0.73 -15.73
N LEU A 322 -0.58 0.31 -14.46
CA LEU A 322 0.52 0.39 -13.51
C LEU A 322 1.57 -0.66 -13.84
N LEU A 323 1.15 -1.91 -14.02
CA LEU A 323 2.04 -3.05 -14.21
C LEU A 323 2.82 -2.99 -15.53
N ASN A 324 2.23 -2.43 -16.59
CA ASN A 324 2.91 -2.22 -17.86
C ASN A 324 4.10 -1.23 -17.77
N LYS A 325 4.19 -0.41 -16.70
CA LYS A 325 5.31 0.50 -16.45
C LYS A 325 6.47 -0.16 -15.69
N ILE A 326 6.31 -1.42 -15.31
CA ILE A 326 7.26 -2.17 -14.49
C ILE A 326 7.89 -3.24 -15.38
N GLN A 327 9.19 -3.14 -15.57
CA GLN A 327 9.94 -4.20 -16.26
C GLN A 327 10.14 -5.37 -15.29
N PRO A 328 9.71 -6.59 -15.62
CA PRO A 328 9.72 -7.68 -14.66
C PRO A 328 11.14 -8.20 -14.35
N HIS A 329 12.10 -8.06 -15.27
CA HIS A 329 13.44 -8.66 -15.15
C HIS A 329 13.36 -10.17 -14.86
N ILE A 330 12.52 -10.87 -15.63
CA ILE A 330 12.35 -12.32 -15.60
C ILE A 330 12.56 -12.82 -17.02
N ASN A 331 13.62 -13.60 -17.24
CA ASN A 331 13.90 -14.21 -18.55
C ASN A 331 13.21 -15.57 -18.63
N LEU A 332 11.88 -15.54 -18.62
CA LEU A 332 11.02 -16.72 -18.68
C LEU A 332 10.19 -16.69 -19.96
N ILE A 333 10.18 -17.81 -20.68
CA ILE A 333 9.32 -17.95 -21.87
C ILE A 333 7.89 -18.21 -21.38
N ARG A 334 7.05 -17.17 -21.49
CA ARG A 334 5.61 -17.25 -21.24
C ARG A 334 4.89 -17.53 -22.56
N ARG A 335 3.99 -18.53 -22.58
CA ARG A 335 3.12 -18.78 -23.74
C ARG A 335 2.11 -17.64 -23.95
N GLU A 336 1.68 -17.02 -22.85
CA GLU A 336 0.74 -15.89 -22.84
C GLU A 336 1.30 -14.72 -22.03
N LYS A 337 0.98 -13.48 -22.43
CA LYS A 337 1.35 -12.30 -21.66
C LYS A 337 0.67 -12.34 -20.29
N THR A 338 1.44 -12.14 -19.23
CA THR A 338 0.94 -12.19 -17.85
C THR A 338 1.37 -10.96 -17.05
N ASN A 339 0.47 -10.46 -16.23
CA ASN A 339 0.74 -9.37 -15.28
C ASN A 339 1.47 -9.86 -14.01
N TRP A 340 1.55 -11.18 -13.80
CA TRP A 340 2.18 -11.78 -12.62
C TRP A 340 3.68 -11.48 -12.51
N ASP A 341 4.38 -11.41 -13.65
CA ASP A 341 5.82 -11.14 -13.69
C ASP A 341 6.12 -9.71 -13.21
N ALA A 342 5.38 -8.73 -13.73
CA ALA A 342 5.50 -7.33 -13.31
C ALA A 342 5.02 -7.13 -11.87
N ALA A 343 3.97 -7.84 -11.45
CA ALA A 343 3.48 -7.83 -10.07
C ALA A 343 4.55 -8.36 -9.10
N PHE A 344 5.28 -9.42 -9.46
CA PHE A 344 6.36 -9.96 -8.62
C PHE A 344 7.52 -8.98 -8.50
N GLN A 345 7.93 -8.35 -9.61
CA GLN A 345 8.94 -7.29 -9.55
C GLN A 345 8.50 -6.13 -8.67
N LEU A 346 7.24 -5.70 -8.78
CA LEU A 346 6.70 -4.63 -7.95
C LEU A 346 6.76 -5.02 -6.47
N TYR A 347 6.29 -6.22 -6.12
CA TYR A 347 6.27 -6.70 -4.75
C TYR A 347 7.68 -6.79 -4.14
N SER A 348 8.61 -7.42 -4.86
CA SER A 348 9.99 -7.56 -4.42
C SER A 348 10.71 -6.21 -4.33
N GLY A 349 10.49 -5.32 -5.31
CA GLY A 349 11.03 -3.96 -5.29
C GLY A 349 10.48 -3.10 -4.15
N LEU A 350 9.18 -3.23 -3.82
CA LEU A 350 8.58 -2.56 -2.67
C LEU A 350 9.19 -3.03 -1.36
N ALA A 351 9.40 -4.34 -1.22
CA ALA A 351 10.12 -4.91 -0.08
C ALA A 351 11.54 -4.38 0.04
N PHE A 352 12.26 -4.30 -1.08
CA PHE A 352 13.62 -3.77 -1.14
C PHE A 352 13.70 -2.30 -0.69
N VAL A 353 12.84 -1.44 -1.24
CA VAL A 353 12.81 -0.01 -0.92
C VAL A 353 12.39 0.22 0.53
N LYS A 354 11.39 -0.52 1.01
CA LYS A 354 10.89 -0.41 2.39
C LYS A 354 11.98 -0.69 3.43
N ASN A 355 12.86 -1.66 3.17
CA ASN A 355 13.95 -2.03 4.07
C ASN A 355 15.20 -1.14 3.92
N SER A 356 15.24 -0.30 2.88
CA SER A 356 16.34 0.64 2.62
C SER A 356 16.05 2.04 3.17
N GLN A 357 14.81 2.31 3.59
CA GLN A 357 14.36 3.53 4.29
C GLN A 357 14.46 3.34 5.80
#